data_AF-A0A4Q1D7I4-F1
#
_entry.id   AF-A0A4Q1D7I4-F1
#
_cell.length_a   1.000
_cell.length_b   1.000
_cell.length_c   1.000
_cell.angle_alpha   90.00
_cell.angle_beta   90.00
_cell.angle_gamma   90.00
#
_symmetry.space_group_name_H-M   'P 1'
#
loop_
_entity.id
_entity.type
_entity.pdbx_description
1 polymer ?
#
loop_
_entity_poly.entity_id
_entity_poly.type
_entity_poly.pdbx_seq_one_letter_code
_entity_poly.pdbx_strand_id
1 'polypeptide(L)'
;MIQFIYGKPKGGPLVSGRDEEWEWSRRGGDYKNHRDFFTIHWEVQTSKPNEVRFHVESPIAEVDHKLNDIKNNIVSRFIRDDIKEAILSAGFEYKIGYRISEKCIRRYKSTEPFRIIMPNRFDLLSAEKNIEQIHEFFKRTIHSAVEPYLIRLQEEFGK
;
A
#
# COMPACT_ATOMS: atom_id res chain seq x y z
N MET A 1 15.19 0.58 -2.23
CA MET A 1 15.38 -0.88 -2.43
C MET A 1 14.21 -1.56 -1.75
N ILE A 2 13.53 -2.51 -2.39
CA ILE A 2 12.36 -3.15 -1.77
C ILE A 2 12.83 -4.17 -0.73
N GLN A 3 12.30 -4.09 0.49
CA GLN A 3 12.44 -5.12 1.51
C GLN A 3 11.26 -6.09 1.45
N PHE A 4 11.54 -7.39 1.49
CA PHE A 4 10.50 -8.42 1.49
C PHE A 4 10.23 -8.97 2.88
N ILE A 5 8.95 -9.05 3.24
CA ILE A 5 8.47 -9.56 4.52
C ILE A 5 7.47 -10.68 4.27
N TYR A 6 7.66 -11.80 4.96
CA TYR A 6 6.83 -12.99 4.81
C TYR A 6 5.82 -13.09 5.95
N GLY A 7 4.55 -13.29 5.57
CA GLY A 7 3.45 -13.40 6.52
C GLY A 7 2.67 -14.70 6.32
N LYS A 8 1.99 -15.15 7.38
CA LYS A 8 1.02 -16.27 7.31
C LYS A 8 -0.28 -15.91 8.05
N PRO A 9 -1.03 -14.90 7.60
CA PRO A 9 -2.35 -14.60 8.19
C PRO A 9 -3.35 -15.73 7.93
N LYS A 10 -4.55 -15.60 8.51
CA LYS A 10 -5.66 -16.54 8.33
C LYS A 10 -6.07 -16.78 6.87
N GLY A 11 -5.70 -15.89 5.94
CA GLY A 11 -5.94 -16.02 4.50
C GLY A 11 -4.89 -16.83 3.72
N GLY A 12 -3.86 -17.35 4.39
CA GLY A 12 -2.75 -18.09 3.77
C GLY A 12 -1.44 -17.31 3.78
N PRO A 13 -0.34 -17.93 3.31
CA PRO A 13 0.95 -17.27 3.20
C PRO A 13 0.89 -16.07 2.24
N LEU A 14 1.66 -15.04 2.55
CA LEU A 14 1.81 -13.85 1.71
C LEU A 14 3.23 -13.31 1.77
N VAL A 15 3.54 -12.50 0.76
CA VAL A 15 4.76 -11.71 0.67
C VAL A 15 4.36 -10.25 0.59
N SER A 16 4.96 -9.42 1.42
CA SER A 16 4.86 -7.96 1.34
C SER A 16 6.18 -7.38 0.85
N GLY A 17 6.15 -6.46 -0.11
CA GLY A 17 7.31 -5.68 -0.53
C GLY A 17 7.16 -4.23 -0.13
N ARG A 18 8.14 -3.72 0.61
CA ARG A 18 8.12 -2.39 1.22
C ARG A 18 9.27 -1.53 0.72
N ASP A 19 8.97 -0.30 0.34
CA ASP A 19 10.00 0.71 0.07
C ASP A 19 10.17 1.57 1.31
N GLU A 20 11.39 1.66 1.84
CA GLU A 20 11.73 2.48 3.01
C GLU A 20 11.33 3.95 2.82
N GLU A 21 11.33 4.45 1.58
CA GLU A 21 10.87 5.80 1.25
C GLU A 21 9.39 6.01 1.58
N TRP A 22 8.59 4.95 1.66
CA TRP A 22 7.15 5.02 1.92
C TRP A 22 6.77 4.55 3.33
N GLU A 23 7.76 4.42 4.20
CA GLU A 23 7.57 4.07 5.60
C GLU A 23 7.87 5.25 6.52
N TRP A 24 7.10 5.33 7.60
CA TRP A 24 7.35 6.25 8.70
C TRP A 24 6.98 5.56 10.01
N SER A 25 7.83 5.70 11.02
CA SER A 25 7.52 5.24 12.38
C SER A 25 8.31 6.07 13.38
N ARG A 26 7.79 6.20 14.60
CA ARG A 26 8.49 6.88 15.70
C ARG A 26 8.26 6.15 17.01
N ARG A 27 9.12 6.38 18.02
CA ARG A 27 8.92 5.91 19.40
C ARG A 27 8.61 4.40 19.51
N GLY A 28 9.19 3.59 18.63
CA GLY A 28 8.93 2.14 18.54
C GLY A 28 7.52 1.78 18.05
N GLY A 29 6.83 2.69 17.37
CA GLY A 29 5.54 2.47 16.76
C GLY A 29 5.61 1.50 15.59
N ASP A 30 4.65 0.59 15.52
CA ASP A 30 4.51 -0.35 14.41
C ASP A 30 3.06 -0.84 14.32
N TYR A 31 2.79 -1.65 13.29
CA TYR A 31 1.47 -2.23 13.09
C TYR A 31 0.98 -3.05 14.30
N LYS A 32 1.86 -3.76 15.01
CA LYS A 32 1.52 -4.60 16.18
C LYS A 32 1.26 -3.77 17.44
N ASN A 33 1.93 -2.64 17.60
CA ASN A 33 1.79 -1.70 18.71
C ASN A 33 0.64 -0.71 18.50
N HIS A 34 -0.01 -0.74 17.34
CA HIS A 34 -1.21 0.02 16.99
C HIS A 34 -1.06 1.54 16.98
N ARG A 35 0.16 2.09 17.11
CA ARG A 35 0.42 3.54 17.23
C ARG A 35 1.69 3.94 16.47
N ASP A 36 1.82 5.23 16.19
CA ASP A 36 3.07 5.87 15.76
C ASP A 36 3.73 5.21 14.53
N PHE A 37 2.92 4.74 13.57
CA PHE A 37 3.41 4.14 12.33
C PHE A 37 2.59 4.60 11.13
N PHE A 38 3.22 4.59 9.97
CA PHE A 38 2.61 4.76 8.67
C PHE A 38 3.40 3.91 7.66
N THR A 39 2.69 3.19 6.80
CA THR A 39 3.34 2.26 5.87
C THR A 39 2.52 2.14 4.60
N ILE A 40 3.19 2.21 3.46
CA ILE A 40 2.64 1.84 2.17
C ILE A 40 3.45 0.66 1.64
N HIS A 41 2.77 -0.37 1.15
CA HIS A 41 3.46 -1.55 0.63
C HIS A 41 2.63 -2.30 -0.39
N TRP A 42 3.32 -3.16 -1.13
CA TRP A 42 2.73 -4.17 -1.99
C TRP A 42 2.51 -5.47 -1.21
N GLU A 43 1.45 -6.20 -1.50
CA GLU A 43 1.17 -7.52 -0.96
C GLU A 43 0.75 -8.49 -2.06
N VAL A 44 1.31 -9.69 -2.05
CA VAL A 44 0.87 -10.82 -2.89
C VAL A 44 0.56 -12.01 -1.98
N GLN A 45 -0.66 -12.55 -2.12
CA GLN A 45 -0.98 -13.84 -1.51
C GLN A 45 -0.40 -14.96 -2.38
N THR A 46 0.28 -15.93 -1.77
CA THR A 46 0.96 -16.99 -2.54
C THR A 46 -0.02 -17.88 -3.31
N SER A 47 -1.29 -17.92 -2.90
CA SER A 47 -2.39 -18.61 -3.62
C SER A 47 -2.88 -17.84 -4.85
N LYS A 48 -2.50 -16.57 -4.99
CA LYS A 48 -2.88 -15.68 -6.09
C LYS A 48 -1.68 -14.82 -6.51
N PRO A 49 -0.63 -15.44 -7.07
CA PRO A 49 0.63 -14.75 -7.35
C PRO A 49 0.50 -13.63 -8.38
N ASN A 50 -0.56 -13.64 -9.18
CA ASN A 50 -0.86 -12.63 -10.19
C ASN A 50 -1.63 -11.39 -9.67
N GLU A 51 -2.09 -11.41 -8.41
CA GLU A 51 -2.78 -10.28 -7.77
C GLU A 51 -1.81 -9.52 -6.86
N VAL A 52 -1.31 -8.37 -7.30
CA VAL A 52 -0.47 -7.47 -6.49
C VAL A 52 -1.34 -6.38 -5.88
N ARG A 53 -1.48 -6.41 -4.55
CA ARG A 53 -2.36 -5.52 -3.79
C ARG A 53 -1.58 -4.34 -3.24
N PHE A 54 -2.14 -3.15 -3.35
CA PHE A 54 -1.55 -1.95 -2.77
C PHE A 54 -2.19 -1.67 -1.42
N HIS A 55 -1.38 -1.52 -0.37
CA HIS A 55 -1.85 -1.28 0.98
C HIS A 55 -1.34 0.03 1.53
N VAL A 56 -2.20 0.72 2.28
CA VAL A 56 -1.87 1.91 3.08
C VAL A 56 -2.29 1.65 4.51
N GLU A 57 -1.36 1.78 5.43
CA GLU A 57 -1.52 1.42 6.82
C GLU A 57 -1.14 2.54 7.78
N SER A 58 -1.96 2.70 8.82
CA SER A 58 -1.75 3.63 9.92
C SER A 58 -2.54 3.14 11.14
N PRO A 59 -2.37 3.75 12.33
CA PRO A 59 -3.32 3.61 13.42
C PRO A 59 -4.76 3.90 12.99
N ILE A 60 -5.71 3.35 13.73
CA ILE A 60 -7.13 3.69 13.57
C ILE A 60 -7.38 5.11 14.08
N ALA A 61 -8.46 5.76 13.63
CA ALA A 61 -8.75 7.14 13.97
C ALA A 61 -8.93 7.37 15.49
N GLU A 62 -9.40 6.35 16.22
CA GLU A 62 -9.52 6.38 17.69
C GLU A 62 -8.16 6.48 18.39
N VAL A 63 -7.10 5.93 17.80
CA VAL A 63 -5.74 5.94 18.38
C VAL A 63 -4.97 7.17 17.93
N ASP A 64 -5.01 7.49 16.64
CA ASP A 64 -4.39 8.70 16.08
C ASP A 64 -5.19 9.20 14.88
N HIS A 65 -6.05 10.20 15.13
CA HIS A 65 -6.89 10.80 14.11
C HIS A 65 -6.07 11.43 12.98
N LYS A 66 -4.95 12.11 13.31
CA LYS A 66 -4.16 12.85 12.32
C LYS A 66 -3.42 11.92 11.36
N LEU A 67 -2.80 10.85 11.88
CA LEU A 67 -2.19 9.82 11.02
C LEU A 67 -3.25 9.11 10.17
N ASN A 68 -4.42 8.84 10.74
CA ASN A 68 -5.51 8.24 9.99
C ASN A 68 -6.06 9.18 8.89
N ASP A 69 -6.11 10.49 9.12
CA ASP A 69 -6.49 11.47 8.10
C ASP A 69 -5.49 11.49 6.93
N ILE A 70 -4.20 11.39 7.22
CA ILE A 70 -3.17 11.28 6.18
C ILE A 70 -3.39 10.01 5.35
N LYS A 71 -3.65 8.87 6.00
CA LYS A 71 -4.05 7.64 5.31
C LYS A 71 -5.28 7.86 4.44
N ASN A 72 -6.32 8.52 4.96
CA ASN A 72 -7.55 8.78 4.23
C ASN A 72 -7.29 9.61 2.95
N ASN A 73 -6.44 10.64 3.06
CA ASN A 73 -6.09 11.47 1.91
C ASN A 73 -5.31 10.69 0.85
N ILE A 74 -4.37 9.83 1.26
CA ILE A 74 -3.62 8.97 0.34
C ILE A 74 -4.56 7.95 -0.33
N VAL A 75 -5.42 7.28 0.43
CA VAL A 75 -6.40 6.34 -0.15
C VAL A 75 -7.28 7.07 -1.16
N SER A 76 -7.79 8.25 -0.81
CA SER A 76 -8.61 9.09 -1.68
C SER A 76 -7.86 9.51 -2.96
N ARG A 77 -6.55 9.73 -2.88
CA ARG A 77 -5.69 10.04 -4.04
C ARG A 77 -5.57 8.85 -5.00
N PHE A 78 -5.48 7.63 -4.48
CA PHE A 78 -5.27 6.40 -5.26
C PHE A 78 -6.52 5.77 -5.86
N ILE A 79 -7.70 6.17 -5.40
CA ILE A 79 -8.98 5.78 -6.02
C ILE A 79 -9.38 6.72 -7.17
N ARG A 80 -8.58 7.74 -7.49
CA ARG A 80 -8.81 8.64 -8.63
C ARG A 80 -8.48 7.95 -9.96
N ASP A 81 -9.12 8.42 -11.03
CA ASP A 81 -9.04 7.81 -12.35
C ASP A 81 -7.62 7.80 -12.95
N ASP A 82 -6.76 8.75 -12.61
CA ASP A 82 -5.42 8.87 -13.23
C ASP A 82 -4.49 7.69 -12.91
N ILE A 83 -4.54 7.14 -11.69
CA ILE A 83 -3.78 5.94 -11.33
C ILE A 83 -4.32 4.71 -12.07
N LYS A 84 -5.64 4.59 -12.13
CA LYS A 84 -6.32 3.53 -12.88
C LYS A 84 -5.94 3.59 -14.36
N GLU A 85 -6.01 4.76 -14.99
CA GLU A 85 -5.65 4.93 -16.41
C GLU A 85 -4.18 4.61 -16.67
N ALA A 86 -3.26 4.97 -15.76
CA ALA A 86 -1.86 4.57 -15.87
C ALA A 86 -1.67 3.04 -15.84
N ILE A 87 -2.39 2.35 -14.94
CA ILE A 87 -2.36 0.88 -14.82
C ILE A 87 -2.93 0.21 -16.08
N LEU A 88 -4.08 0.69 -16.57
CA LEU A 88 -4.72 0.15 -17.78
C LEU A 88 -3.89 0.41 -19.04
N SER A 89 -3.30 1.60 -19.17
CA SER A 89 -2.45 1.97 -20.32
C SER A 89 -1.15 1.15 -20.37
N ALA A 90 -0.63 0.75 -19.22
CA ALA A 90 0.48 -0.18 -19.11
C ALA A 90 0.09 -1.63 -19.44
N GLY A 91 -1.19 -1.88 -19.69
CA GLY A 91 -1.70 -3.18 -20.07
C GLY A 91 -1.89 -4.13 -18.90
N PHE A 92 -2.01 -3.63 -17.68
CA PHE A 92 -2.45 -4.43 -16.54
C PHE A 92 -3.95 -4.29 -16.31
N GLU A 93 -4.52 -5.21 -15.55
CA GLU A 93 -5.89 -5.10 -15.08
C GLU A 93 -5.93 -4.34 -13.75
N TYR A 94 -6.91 -3.45 -13.59
CA TYR A 94 -7.16 -2.71 -12.35
C TYR A 94 -8.41 -3.25 -11.66
N LYS A 95 -8.33 -3.49 -10.35
CA LYS A 95 -9.52 -3.70 -9.51
C LYS A 95 -9.49 -2.79 -8.31
N ILE A 96 -10.64 -2.21 -8.02
CA ILE A 96 -10.85 -1.47 -6.77
C ILE A 96 -10.65 -2.42 -5.58
N GLY A 97 -9.98 -1.94 -4.55
CA GLY A 97 -9.64 -2.75 -3.39
C GLY A 97 -10.74 -2.73 -2.32
N TYR A 98 -10.33 -2.90 -1.07
CA TYR A 98 -11.23 -3.04 0.08
C TYR A 98 -10.97 -1.99 1.15
N ARG A 99 -12.03 -1.73 1.95
CA ARG A 99 -12.02 -0.80 3.10
C ARG A 99 -11.78 0.66 2.72
N ILE A 100 -12.15 1.04 1.52
CA ILE A 100 -11.92 2.38 0.96
C ILE A 100 -12.98 3.44 1.33
N SER A 101 -14.09 3.05 1.95
CA SER A 101 -15.05 4.03 2.46
C SER A 101 -14.47 4.75 3.68
N GLU A 102 -14.82 6.03 3.89
CA GLU A 102 -14.32 6.81 5.04
C GLU A 102 -14.53 6.08 6.37
N LYS A 103 -15.72 5.50 6.57
CA LYS A 103 -16.06 4.71 7.76
C LYS A 103 -15.12 3.52 7.93
N CYS A 104 -14.74 2.84 6.85
CA CYS A 104 -13.79 1.74 6.90
C CYS A 104 -12.37 2.25 7.20
N ILE A 105 -11.90 3.29 6.52
CA ILE A 105 -10.55 3.86 6.72
C ILE A 105 -10.33 4.27 8.18
N ARG A 106 -11.33 4.92 8.79
CA ARG A 106 -11.31 5.33 10.20
C ARG A 106 -11.21 4.14 11.15
N ARG A 107 -11.87 3.01 10.82
CA ARG A 107 -11.99 1.82 11.68
C ARG A 107 -10.84 0.82 11.53
N TYR A 108 -10.20 0.74 10.36
CA TYR A 108 -9.21 -0.29 10.06
C TYR A 108 -7.82 0.29 9.94
N LYS A 109 -6.82 -0.44 10.44
CA LYS A 109 -5.41 -0.06 10.29
C LYS A 109 -4.97 -0.10 8.83
N SER A 110 -5.27 -1.22 8.17
CA SER A 110 -4.92 -1.48 6.78
C SER A 110 -6.10 -1.25 5.84
N THR A 111 -5.86 -0.44 4.81
CA THR A 111 -6.77 -0.19 3.69
C THR A 111 -6.09 -0.63 2.40
N GLU A 112 -6.85 -1.25 1.50
CA GLU A 112 -6.38 -1.64 0.18
C GLU A 112 -7.09 -0.75 -0.85
N PRO A 113 -6.46 0.33 -1.36
CA PRO A 113 -7.12 1.20 -2.34
C PRO A 113 -7.45 0.48 -3.64
N PHE A 114 -6.51 -0.33 -4.12
CA PHE A 114 -6.63 -1.08 -5.37
C PHE A 114 -5.71 -2.29 -5.37
N ARG A 115 -5.91 -3.15 -6.38
CA ARG A 115 -4.96 -4.19 -6.76
C ARG A 115 -4.75 -4.20 -8.26
N ILE A 116 -3.57 -4.62 -8.65
CA ILE A 116 -3.15 -4.80 -10.03
C ILE A 116 -3.19 -6.30 -10.31
N ILE A 117 -3.84 -6.69 -11.40
CA ILE A 117 -3.86 -8.07 -11.88
C ILE A 117 -2.93 -8.13 -13.09
N MET A 118 -1.94 -9.02 -12.97
CA MET A 118 -1.02 -9.31 -14.06
C MET A 118 -1.72 -10.23 -15.08
N PRO A 119 -1.88 -9.80 -16.34
CA PRO A 119 -2.48 -10.67 -17.36
C PRO A 119 -1.54 -11.82 -17.71
N ASN A 120 -2.13 -12.92 -18.22
CA ASN A 120 -1.42 -14.17 -18.56
C ASN A 120 -0.28 -14.03 -19.57
N ARG A 121 -0.17 -12.89 -20.26
CA ARG A 121 0.95 -12.60 -21.18
C ARG A 121 2.26 -12.23 -20.46
N PHE A 122 2.18 -11.90 -19.17
CA PHE A 122 3.36 -11.80 -18.34
C PHE A 122 3.60 -13.17 -17.73
N ASP A 123 4.83 -13.68 -17.86
CA ASP A 123 5.22 -14.89 -17.16
C ASP A 123 5.03 -14.67 -15.67
N LEU A 124 4.21 -15.51 -15.03
CA LEU A 124 4.03 -15.44 -13.59
C LEU A 124 5.33 -15.85 -12.91
N LEU A 125 5.99 -14.88 -12.28
CA LEU A 125 7.19 -15.12 -11.50
C LEU A 125 6.83 -15.44 -10.04
N SER A 126 7.83 -15.52 -9.18
CA SER A 126 7.61 -15.57 -7.73
C SER A 126 6.88 -14.32 -7.25
N ALA A 127 6.27 -14.39 -6.06
CA ALA A 127 5.58 -13.26 -5.46
C ALA A 127 6.49 -12.02 -5.32
N GLU A 128 7.75 -12.21 -4.92
CA GLU A 128 8.76 -11.14 -4.85
C GLU A 128 8.96 -10.50 -6.22
N LYS A 129 9.19 -11.31 -7.25
CA LYS A 129 9.47 -10.84 -8.61
C LYS A 129 8.29 -10.09 -9.22
N ASN A 130 7.06 -10.53 -8.96
CA ASN A 130 5.85 -9.82 -9.38
C ASN A 130 5.73 -8.47 -8.67
N ILE A 131 6.05 -8.41 -7.36
CA ILE A 131 6.11 -7.15 -6.62
C ILE A 131 7.21 -6.22 -7.17
N GLU A 132 8.42 -6.73 -7.42
CA GLU A 132 9.52 -5.95 -8.01
C GLU A 132 9.11 -5.36 -9.35
N GLN A 133 8.53 -6.17 -10.24
CA GLN A 133 8.09 -5.73 -11.55
C GLN A 133 7.04 -4.62 -11.45
N ILE A 134 6.00 -4.80 -10.63
CA ILE A 134 4.96 -3.78 -10.43
C ILE A 134 5.54 -2.53 -9.76
N HIS A 135 6.40 -2.69 -8.77
CA HIS A 135 7.03 -1.58 -8.08
C HIS A 135 7.89 -0.76 -9.04
N GLU A 136 8.83 -1.37 -9.77
CA GLU A 136 9.69 -0.64 -10.72
C GLU A 136 8.87 0.06 -11.80
N PHE A 137 7.81 -0.59 -12.30
CA PHE A 137 6.95 -0.01 -13.34
C PHE A 137 6.20 1.23 -12.84
N PHE A 138 5.66 1.19 -11.63
CA PHE A 138 4.81 2.25 -11.09
C PHE A 138 5.48 3.14 -10.03
N LYS A 139 6.76 2.92 -9.68
CA LYS A 139 7.45 3.59 -8.57
C LYS A 139 7.31 5.10 -8.68
N ARG A 140 7.64 5.68 -9.84
CA ARG A 140 7.59 7.13 -10.06
C ARG A 140 6.18 7.68 -9.91
N THR A 141 5.19 7.01 -10.49
CA THR A 141 3.78 7.42 -10.44
C THR A 141 3.25 7.38 -9.01
N ILE A 142 3.54 6.31 -8.27
CA ILE A 142 3.12 6.15 -6.88
C ILE A 142 3.87 7.13 -5.98
N HIS A 143 5.20 7.24 -6.12
CA HIS A 143 6.03 8.15 -5.34
C HIS A 143 5.52 9.59 -5.49
N SER A 144 5.30 10.07 -6.72
CA SER A 144 4.73 11.40 -6.96
C SER A 144 3.35 11.60 -6.34
N ALA A 145 2.53 10.54 -6.26
CA ALA A 145 1.23 10.60 -5.61
C ALA A 145 1.30 10.62 -4.08
N VAL A 146 2.33 10.02 -3.46
CA VAL A 146 2.46 9.92 -1.99
C VAL A 146 3.36 10.98 -1.38
N GLU A 147 4.34 11.49 -2.13
CA GLU A 147 5.37 12.42 -1.67
C GLU A 147 4.80 13.62 -0.89
N PRO A 148 3.75 14.33 -1.35
CA PRO A 148 3.19 15.45 -0.58
C PRO A 148 2.71 15.04 0.82
N TYR A 149 2.25 13.81 0.98
CA TYR A 149 1.75 13.29 2.24
C TYR A 149 2.88 12.76 3.13
N LEU A 150 3.96 12.24 2.54
CA LEU A 150 5.18 11.87 3.26
C LEU A 150 5.89 13.10 3.82
N ILE A 151 5.96 14.19 3.04
CA ILE A 151 6.45 15.49 3.52
C ILE A 151 5.60 15.97 4.71
N ARG A 152 4.27 15.91 4.58
CA ARG A 152 3.35 16.27 5.67
C ARG A 152 3.54 15.40 6.92
N LEU A 153 3.79 14.09 6.78
CA LEU A 153 4.11 13.22 7.92
C LEU A 153 5.37 13.70 8.64
N GLN A 154 6.41 14.05 7.88
CA GLN A 154 7.66 14.57 8.45
C GLN A 154 7.46 15.90 9.18
N GLU A 155 6.69 16.82 8.60
CA GLU A 155 6.41 18.14 9.17
C GLU A 155 5.56 18.06 10.45
N GLU A 156 4.52 17.22 10.46
CA GLU A 156 3.60 17.13 11.60
C GLU A 156 4.13 16.26 12.75
N PHE A 157 4.96 15.25 12.46
CA PHE A 157 5.32 14.23 13.44
C PHE A 157 6.82 14.03 13.65
N GLY A 158 7.68 14.63 12.83
CA GLY A 158 9.13 14.45 12.86
C GLY A 158 9.57 13.07 12.36
N LYS A 159 10.85 12.74 12.54
CA LYS A 159 11.37 11.36 12.49
C LYS A 159 11.57 10.87 13.91
#